data_AF-A0A7J7IAX0-F1
#
_entry.id   AF-A0A7J7IAX0-F1
#
_cell.length_a   1.000
_cell.length_b   1.000
_cell.length_c   1.000
_cell.angle_alpha   90.00
_cell.angle_beta   90.00
_cell.angle_gamma   90.00
#
_symmetry.space_group_name_H-M   'P 1'
#
loop_
_entity.id
_entity.type
_entity.pdbx_description
1 polymer ?
#
loop_
_entity_poly.entity_id
_entity_poly.type
_entity_poly.pdbx_seq_one_letter_code
_entity_poly.pdbx_strand_id
1 'polypeptide(L)'
;MFILAVKYEARLEDGTLVSKSDGVEFTVGNGYFCPALSKAVKTMKKGEMVHLTVKPQYAFGEKGRPTIGEECAVPPNATLQINLELVSWKVVSEITNDKKVSKKILKEGEGYERPNDGAVVQVKLIGKLQDGTVFLKKGHDEEPFEFKIDEVIDGLDKPVKTMKKGEIALVTIHPDYAFGSSASHHELAVIPANSTVYYEIEMVSFVKAVKFVEYDSTYSDDEKQQAKVLKVPCNLNNAACKLKLKDYKQAEKLCTKVLEIDGRNVKALYRRAQAYIQLVDLDLAEIDIKKALEICPPRN
;
A
#
# COMPACT_ATOMS: atom_id res chain seq x y z
N MET A 1 2.39 6.03 9.81
CA MET A 1 2.40 6.08 11.30
C MET A 1 3.17 4.87 11.83
N PHE A 2 3.90 4.99 12.94
CA PHE A 2 4.59 3.86 13.58
C PHE A 2 4.00 3.61 14.96
N ILE A 3 3.61 2.37 15.23
CA ILE A 3 3.27 1.89 16.57
C ILE A 3 4.50 1.18 17.12
N LEU A 4 5.09 1.70 18.19
CA LEU A 4 6.27 1.12 18.84
C LEU A 4 5.85 0.26 20.02
N ALA A 5 6.47 -0.90 20.17
CA ALA A 5 6.43 -1.70 21.38
C ALA A 5 7.73 -1.47 22.15
N VAL A 6 7.63 -0.97 23.39
CA VAL A 6 8.78 -0.71 24.26
C VAL A 6 8.61 -1.34 25.63
N LYS A 7 9.73 -1.58 26.31
CA LYS A 7 9.77 -1.76 27.75
C LYS A 7 10.54 -0.62 28.37
N TYR A 8 10.14 -0.17 29.54
CA TYR A 8 10.89 0.88 30.22
C TYR A 8 10.75 0.80 31.73
N GLU A 9 11.74 1.38 32.39
CA GLU A 9 11.75 1.58 33.84
C GLU A 9 12.29 2.99 34.10
N ALA A 10 11.46 3.87 34.64
CA ALA A 10 11.77 5.25 34.94
C ALA A 10 11.93 5.46 36.45
N ARG A 11 13.05 6.04 36.85
CA ARG A 11 13.41 6.31 38.25
C ARG A 11 13.83 7.76 38.45
N LEU A 12 13.69 8.26 39.68
CA LEU A 12 14.34 9.50 40.13
C LEU A 12 15.84 9.28 40.36
N GLU A 13 16.60 10.35 40.54
CA GLU A 13 18.05 10.29 40.84
C GLU A 13 18.35 9.59 42.18
N ASP A 14 17.42 9.59 43.12
CA ASP A 14 17.51 8.87 44.39
C ASP A 14 17.18 7.36 44.27
N GLY A 15 16.84 6.89 43.07
CA GLY A 15 16.50 5.49 42.78
C GLY A 15 15.01 5.14 42.91
N THR A 16 14.16 6.07 43.38
CA THR A 16 12.71 5.87 43.51
C THR A 16 12.11 5.50 42.16
N LEU A 17 11.36 4.38 42.11
CA LEU A 17 10.65 3.96 40.91
C LEU A 17 9.44 4.85 40.66
N VAL A 18 9.39 5.48 39.50
CA VAL A 18 8.32 6.40 39.09
C VAL A 18 7.27 5.67 38.25
N SER A 19 7.72 4.90 37.26
CA SER A 19 6.86 4.14 36.36
C SER A 19 7.66 3.02 35.70
N LYS A 20 6.99 1.92 35.37
CA LYS A 20 7.57 0.76 34.69
C LYS A 20 6.54 0.13 33.76
N SER A 21 7.01 -0.38 32.62
CA SER A 21 6.23 -1.26 31.77
C SER A 21 7.11 -2.33 31.12
N ASP A 22 6.65 -3.58 31.17
CA ASP A 22 7.30 -4.73 30.52
C ASP A 22 6.83 -4.96 29.07
N GLY A 23 6.04 -4.04 28.51
CA GLY A 23 5.59 -4.11 27.13
C GLY A 23 4.38 -3.22 26.87
N VAL A 24 4.62 -1.99 26.41
CA VAL A 24 3.57 -1.04 26.02
C VAL A 24 3.68 -0.67 24.54
N GLU A 25 2.54 -0.66 23.84
CA GLU A 25 2.43 -0.16 22.48
C GLU A 25 1.96 1.32 22.47
N PHE A 26 2.66 2.20 21.75
CA PHE A 26 2.22 3.58 21.56
C PHE A 26 2.59 4.14 20.18
N THR A 27 1.86 5.17 19.75
CA THR A 27 2.11 5.87 18.48
C THR A 27 3.13 6.98 18.67
N VAL A 28 4.21 6.99 17.88
CA VAL A 28 5.30 7.99 17.98
C VAL A 28 4.80 9.44 17.93
N GLY A 29 3.75 9.71 17.14
CA GLY A 29 3.18 11.06 16.99
C GLY A 29 2.37 11.55 18.19
N ASN A 30 1.79 10.64 18.98
CA ASN A 30 0.93 11.00 20.11
C ASN A 30 1.70 11.22 21.41
N GLY A 31 2.99 10.81 21.44
CA GLY A 31 3.78 10.77 22.65
C GLY A 31 3.38 9.62 23.58
N TYR A 32 4.25 9.32 24.55
CA TYR A 32 3.94 8.40 25.64
C TYR A 32 4.85 8.68 26.84
N PHE A 33 4.27 8.67 28.05
CA PHE A 33 4.94 8.93 29.33
C PHE A 33 5.57 10.34 29.46
N CYS A 34 6.64 10.63 28.72
CA CYS A 34 7.28 11.95 28.67
C CYS A 34 7.89 12.25 27.28
N PRO A 35 8.15 13.53 26.94
CA PRO A 35 8.71 13.92 25.65
C PRO A 35 10.04 13.22 25.29
N ALA A 36 10.88 12.90 26.28
CA ALA A 36 12.16 12.23 26.05
C ALA A 36 12.01 10.84 25.45
N LEU A 37 10.99 10.08 25.87
CA LEU A 37 10.78 8.71 25.39
C LEU A 37 10.55 8.69 23.88
N SER A 38 9.68 9.56 23.39
CA SER A 38 9.36 9.67 21.96
C SER A 38 10.53 10.23 21.12
N LYS A 39 11.47 10.94 21.75
CA LYS A 39 12.70 11.38 21.08
C LYS A 39 13.73 10.25 21.01
N ALA A 40 13.93 9.51 22.10
CA ALA A 40 14.91 8.42 22.17
C ALA A 40 14.55 7.28 21.21
N VAL A 41 13.29 6.83 21.19
CA VAL A 41 12.88 5.73 20.30
C VAL A 41 13.06 6.02 18.81
N LYS A 42 13.15 7.29 18.39
CA LYS A 42 13.43 7.67 16.99
C LYS A 42 14.89 7.44 16.60
N THR A 43 15.79 7.33 17.57
CA THR A 43 17.23 7.10 17.34
C THR A 43 17.64 5.65 17.57
N MET A 44 16.75 4.82 18.11
CA MET A 44 17.02 3.43 18.48
C MET A 44 16.79 2.45 17.33
N LYS A 45 17.50 1.33 17.37
CA LYS A 45 17.29 0.14 16.52
C LYS A 45 16.43 -0.90 17.23
N LYS A 46 15.89 -1.86 16.46
CA LYS A 46 15.10 -2.96 17.01
C LYS A 46 15.96 -3.79 17.98
N GLY A 47 15.44 -4.02 19.18
CA GLY A 47 16.10 -4.74 20.27
C GLY A 47 17.14 -3.92 21.02
N GLU A 48 17.33 -2.64 20.69
CA GLU A 48 18.29 -1.79 21.39
C GLU A 48 17.80 -1.44 22.80
N MET A 49 18.73 -1.48 23.75
CA MET A 49 18.51 -1.06 25.14
C MET A 49 19.40 0.14 25.45
N VAL A 50 18.81 1.19 26.02
CA VAL A 50 19.52 2.43 26.36
C VAL A 50 19.19 2.88 27.78
N HIS A 51 20.13 3.61 28.37
CA HIS A 51 19.94 4.34 29.62
C HIS A 51 19.90 5.83 29.33
N LEU A 52 18.82 6.51 29.73
CA LEU A 52 18.57 7.91 29.45
C LEU A 52 18.59 8.72 30.74
N THR A 53 19.43 9.75 30.78
CA THR A 53 19.34 10.82 31.79
C THR A 53 18.53 11.98 31.23
N VAL A 54 17.31 12.15 31.73
CA VAL A 54 16.30 13.06 31.18
C VAL A 54 16.16 14.30 32.05
N LYS A 55 16.59 15.45 31.50
CA LYS A 55 16.40 16.75 32.14
C LYS A 55 14.91 17.12 32.25
N PRO A 56 14.52 17.95 33.23
CA PRO A 56 13.11 18.24 33.51
C PRO A 56 12.31 18.75 32.31
N GLN A 57 12.92 19.58 31.47
CA GLN A 57 12.33 20.11 30.22
C GLN A 57 11.90 19.03 29.20
N TYR A 58 12.45 17.82 29.30
CA TYR A 58 12.07 16.67 28.49
C TYR A 58 11.35 15.57 29.28
N ALA A 59 11.16 15.77 30.59
CA ALA A 59 10.36 14.95 31.50
C ALA A 59 9.03 15.65 31.81
N PHE A 60 8.87 16.16 33.05
CA PHE A 60 7.62 16.77 33.55
C PHE A 60 7.75 18.26 33.93
N GLY A 61 8.91 18.87 33.68
CA GLY A 61 9.16 20.30 33.85
C GLY A 61 8.93 20.82 35.29
N GLU A 62 8.65 22.12 35.39
CA GLU A 62 8.43 22.82 36.66
C GLU A 62 7.17 22.35 37.41
N LYS A 63 6.21 21.76 36.72
CA LYS A 63 4.97 21.28 37.35
C LYS A 63 5.14 19.90 37.99
N GLY A 64 6.12 19.11 37.54
CA GLY A 64 6.23 17.71 37.92
C GLY A 64 5.00 16.91 37.48
N ARG A 65 4.75 15.80 38.15
CA ARG A 65 3.59 14.94 37.93
C ARG A 65 3.05 14.44 39.27
N PRO A 66 1.75 14.57 39.57
CA PRO A 66 1.18 13.93 40.76
C PRO A 66 1.20 12.40 40.62
N THR A 67 0.94 11.69 41.72
CA THR A 67 0.73 10.23 41.70
C THR A 67 -0.48 9.90 40.82
N ILE A 68 -0.35 8.91 39.94
CA ILE A 68 -1.43 8.44 39.06
C ILE A 68 -1.52 6.92 39.19
N GLY A 69 -2.60 6.43 39.82
CA GLY A 69 -2.75 5.00 40.07
C GLY A 69 -1.62 4.46 40.94
N GLU A 70 -0.89 3.46 40.43
CA GLU A 70 0.28 2.85 41.08
C GLU A 70 1.59 3.60 40.80
N GLU A 71 1.58 4.61 39.93
CA GLU A 71 2.78 5.36 39.58
C GLU A 71 3.07 6.49 40.57
N CYS A 72 4.30 6.55 41.08
CA CYS A 72 4.71 7.57 42.03
C CYS A 72 4.75 8.98 41.41
N ALA A 73 4.58 9.97 42.28
CA ALA A 73 4.71 11.38 41.93
C ALA A 73 6.14 11.70 41.44
N VAL A 74 6.23 12.61 40.48
CA VAL A 74 7.48 13.22 40.02
C VAL A 74 7.54 14.64 40.55
N PRO A 75 8.55 15.00 41.36
CA PRO A 75 8.69 16.37 41.86
C PRO A 75 8.86 17.40 40.73
N PRO A 76 8.46 18.66 40.98
CA PRO A 76 8.88 19.82 40.18
C PRO A 76 10.38 19.79 39.85
N ASN A 77 10.73 20.02 38.59
CA ASN A 77 12.12 20.11 38.13
C ASN A 77 12.98 18.86 38.40
N ALA A 78 12.37 17.68 38.55
CA ALA A 78 13.10 16.43 38.72
C ALA A 78 13.75 15.93 37.41
N THR A 79 14.98 15.43 37.53
CA THR A 79 15.66 14.65 36.49
C THR A 79 15.24 13.17 36.62
N LEU A 80 15.01 12.49 35.49
CA LEU A 80 14.70 11.06 35.46
C LEU A 80 15.84 10.24 34.89
N GLN A 81 16.01 9.04 35.42
CA GLN A 81 16.84 7.98 34.84
C GLN A 81 15.91 6.93 34.25
N ILE A 82 15.95 6.71 32.93
CA ILE A 82 15.06 5.80 32.23
C ILE A 82 15.86 4.72 31.52
N ASN A 83 15.65 3.46 31.93
CA ASN A 83 16.06 2.30 31.15
C ASN A 83 14.97 2.05 30.11
N LEU A 84 15.33 1.98 28.82
CA LEU A 84 14.39 1.84 27.70
C LEU A 84 14.86 0.76 26.74
N GLU A 85 13.98 -0.17 26.40
CA GLU A 85 14.16 -1.20 25.37
C GLU A 85 13.17 -0.95 24.23
N LEU A 86 13.65 -0.81 22.99
CA LEU A 86 12.79 -0.80 21.80
C LEU A 86 12.61 -2.22 21.28
N VAL A 87 11.52 -2.88 21.69
CA VAL A 87 11.27 -4.30 21.35
C VAL A 87 10.97 -4.47 19.87
N SER A 88 10.02 -3.70 19.34
CA SER A 88 9.64 -3.75 17.92
C SER A 88 8.84 -2.51 17.51
N TRP A 89 8.56 -2.38 16.22
CA TRP A 89 7.58 -1.43 15.73
C TRP A 89 6.75 -2.04 14.61
N LYS A 90 5.53 -1.54 14.45
CA LYS A 90 4.60 -1.92 13.40
C LYS A 90 4.27 -0.67 12.58
N VAL A 91 4.40 -0.78 11.26
CA VAL A 91 4.10 0.32 10.33
C VAL A 91 2.61 0.33 10.06
N VAL A 92 1.96 1.46 10.34
CA VAL A 92 0.55 1.69 10.02
C VAL A 92 0.43 2.73 8.92
N SER A 93 -0.13 2.34 7.79
CA SER A 93 -0.38 3.19 6.63
C SER A 93 -1.87 3.50 6.55
N GLU A 94 -2.21 4.80 6.46
CA GLU A 94 -3.55 5.25 6.07
C GLU A 94 -3.68 4.99 4.56
N ILE A 95 -4.62 4.14 4.17
CA ILE A 95 -4.78 3.70 2.78
C ILE A 95 -5.70 4.66 2.01
N THR A 96 -6.68 5.25 2.70
CA THR A 96 -7.60 6.24 2.15
C THR A 96 -7.38 7.61 2.79
N ASN A 97 -7.68 8.69 2.05
CA ASN A 97 -7.50 10.07 2.53
C ASN A 97 -8.38 10.42 3.74
N ASP A 98 -9.53 9.74 3.86
CA ASP A 98 -10.48 9.87 4.98
C ASP A 98 -10.11 8.99 6.19
N LYS A 99 -9.00 8.24 6.12
CA LYS A 99 -8.47 7.36 7.18
C LYS A 99 -9.39 6.20 7.57
N LYS A 100 -10.44 5.94 6.78
CA LYS A 100 -11.42 4.87 7.02
C LYS A 100 -10.89 3.48 6.66
N VAL A 101 -9.80 3.41 5.91
CA VAL A 101 -9.05 2.16 5.67
C VAL A 101 -7.60 2.36 6.11
N SER A 102 -7.12 1.47 6.96
CA SER A 102 -5.73 1.48 7.43
C SER A 102 -5.11 0.09 7.38
N LYS A 103 -3.81 0.02 7.13
CA LYS A 103 -3.03 -1.22 7.05
C LYS A 103 -1.89 -1.18 8.05
N LYS A 104 -1.86 -2.13 8.98
CA LYS A 104 -0.78 -2.37 9.94
C LYS A 104 0.05 -3.57 9.49
N ILE A 105 1.30 -3.33 9.09
CA ILE A 105 2.22 -4.41 8.69
C ILE A 105 2.61 -5.21 9.95
N LEU A 106 2.36 -6.52 9.93
CA LEU A 106 2.72 -7.48 10.96
C LEU A 106 4.04 -8.20 10.62
N LYS A 107 4.24 -8.52 9.34
CA LYS A 107 5.47 -9.06 8.78
C LYS A 107 5.76 -8.36 7.47
N GLU A 108 6.97 -7.81 7.32
CA GLU A 108 7.42 -7.21 6.07
C GLU A 108 7.52 -8.26 4.97
N GLY A 109 7.06 -7.90 3.77
CA GLY A 109 7.26 -8.71 2.58
C GLY A 109 8.58 -8.41 1.89
N GLU A 110 8.89 -9.24 0.89
CA GLU A 110 10.14 -9.22 0.15
C GLU A 110 10.01 -8.47 -1.19
N GLY A 111 11.14 -7.98 -1.68
CA GLY A 111 11.21 -7.26 -2.95
C GLY A 111 10.60 -5.85 -2.93
N TYR A 112 10.44 -5.30 -4.14
CA TYR A 112 9.92 -3.94 -4.37
C TYR A 112 8.62 -3.93 -5.17
N GLU A 113 8.26 -5.07 -5.77
CA GLU A 113 7.06 -5.19 -6.58
C GLU A 113 5.80 -5.23 -5.72
N ARG A 114 4.72 -4.69 -6.27
CA ARG A 114 3.38 -4.72 -5.69
C ARG A 114 2.36 -5.04 -6.79
N PRO A 115 1.20 -5.63 -6.45
CA PRO A 115 0.11 -5.79 -7.39
C PRO A 115 -0.36 -4.46 -7.99
N ASN A 116 -0.84 -4.49 -9.23
CA ASN A 116 -1.45 -3.35 -9.90
C ASN A 116 -2.91 -3.65 -10.27
N ASP A 117 -3.64 -2.66 -10.80
CA ASP A 117 -5.02 -2.84 -11.25
C ASP A 117 -5.15 -4.03 -12.21
N GLY A 118 -6.16 -4.86 -11.98
CA GLY A 118 -6.38 -6.12 -12.68
C GLY A 118 -5.36 -7.24 -12.45
N ALA A 119 -4.40 -7.10 -11.53
CA ALA A 119 -3.50 -8.19 -11.15
C ALA A 119 -4.27 -9.33 -10.46
N VAL A 120 -3.81 -10.55 -10.69
CA VAL A 120 -4.30 -11.73 -9.97
C VAL A 120 -3.42 -11.93 -8.74
N VAL A 121 -4.03 -12.00 -7.55
CA VAL A 121 -3.32 -12.16 -6.27
C VAL A 121 -3.73 -13.45 -5.60
N GLN A 122 -2.78 -14.09 -4.94
CA GLN A 122 -2.99 -15.26 -4.11
C GLN A 122 -2.68 -14.88 -2.66
N VAL A 123 -3.66 -15.05 -1.78
CA VAL A 123 -3.56 -14.65 -0.37
C VAL A 123 -4.08 -15.73 0.57
N LYS A 124 -3.67 -15.65 1.83
CA LYS A 124 -4.43 -16.25 2.94
C LYS A 124 -5.09 -15.13 3.71
N LEU A 125 -6.38 -15.25 4.00
CA LEU A 125 -7.14 -14.16 4.61
C LEU A 125 -8.06 -14.66 5.72
N ILE A 126 -8.09 -13.90 6.82
CA ILE A 126 -9.01 -14.10 7.94
C ILE A 126 -9.73 -12.78 8.22
N GLY A 127 -11.05 -12.77 8.05
CA GLY A 127 -11.94 -11.66 8.37
C GLY A 127 -12.53 -11.82 9.76
N LYS A 128 -12.39 -10.80 10.61
CA LYS A 128 -12.85 -10.76 12.00
C LYS A 128 -13.66 -9.49 12.30
N LEU A 129 -14.64 -9.62 13.18
CA LEU A 129 -15.30 -8.49 13.83
C LEU A 129 -14.44 -7.94 14.98
N GLN A 130 -14.83 -6.79 15.53
CA GLN A 130 -14.11 -6.13 16.62
C GLN A 130 -14.03 -6.97 17.90
N ASP A 131 -15.02 -7.82 18.14
CA ASP A 131 -15.06 -8.77 19.27
C ASP A 131 -14.18 -10.01 19.06
N GLY A 132 -13.54 -10.13 17.90
CA GLY A 132 -12.70 -11.27 17.52
C GLY A 132 -13.44 -12.38 16.78
N THR A 133 -14.76 -12.29 16.60
CA THR A 133 -15.56 -13.28 15.86
C THR A 133 -15.06 -13.39 14.42
N VAL A 134 -14.64 -14.58 14.02
CA VAL A 134 -14.20 -14.87 12.64
C VAL A 134 -15.43 -15.08 11.76
N PHE A 135 -15.60 -14.26 10.73
CA PHE A 135 -16.70 -14.40 9.77
C PHE A 135 -16.25 -14.98 8.42
N LEU A 136 -14.94 -14.97 8.15
CA LEU A 136 -14.35 -15.46 6.90
C LEU A 136 -12.94 -16.00 7.16
N LYS A 137 -12.62 -17.17 6.59
CA LYS A 137 -11.27 -17.74 6.58
C LYS A 137 -11.05 -18.43 5.24
N LYS A 138 -10.11 -17.95 4.43
CA LYS A 138 -9.80 -18.53 3.10
C LYS A 138 -8.30 -18.66 2.89
N GLY A 139 -7.89 -19.68 2.13
CA GLY A 139 -6.48 -19.92 1.75
C GLY A 139 -5.58 -20.49 2.84
N HIS A 140 -6.13 -20.89 4.00
CA HIS A 140 -5.37 -21.46 5.12
C HIS A 140 -5.40 -22.99 5.16
N ASP A 141 -6.59 -23.58 4.94
CA ASP A 141 -6.81 -25.03 5.03
C ASP A 141 -6.80 -25.70 3.63
N GLU A 142 -6.71 -24.89 2.57
CA GLU A 142 -6.73 -25.27 1.15
C GLU A 142 -5.66 -24.48 0.38
N GLU A 143 -5.70 -24.54 -0.96
CA GLU A 143 -4.87 -23.69 -1.82
C GLU A 143 -5.09 -22.19 -1.51
N PRO A 144 -4.06 -21.33 -1.69
CA PRO A 144 -4.18 -19.90 -1.48
C PRO A 144 -5.39 -19.31 -2.20
N PHE A 145 -6.13 -18.44 -1.52
CA PHE A 145 -7.30 -17.81 -2.12
C PHE A 145 -6.87 -16.86 -3.22
N GLU A 146 -7.29 -17.16 -4.43
CA GLU A 146 -7.03 -16.34 -5.60
C GLU A 146 -8.19 -15.39 -5.87
N PHE A 147 -7.88 -14.12 -6.08
CA PHE A 147 -8.83 -13.16 -6.62
C PHE A 147 -8.13 -12.15 -7.52
N LYS A 148 -8.92 -11.54 -8.40
CA LYS A 148 -8.45 -10.44 -9.22
C LYS A 148 -8.73 -9.13 -8.52
N ILE A 149 -7.73 -8.26 -8.51
CA ILE A 149 -7.88 -6.90 -8.05
C ILE A 149 -8.97 -6.19 -8.88
N ASP A 150 -9.82 -5.41 -8.20
CA ASP A 150 -11.03 -4.75 -8.71
C ASP A 150 -12.31 -5.63 -8.74
N GLU A 151 -12.25 -6.87 -8.24
CA GLU A 151 -13.42 -7.77 -8.08
C GLU A 151 -13.83 -8.01 -6.61
N VAL A 152 -13.17 -7.36 -5.65
CA VAL A 152 -13.48 -7.45 -4.21
C VAL A 152 -13.89 -6.10 -3.63
N ILE A 153 -14.26 -6.06 -2.35
CA ILE A 153 -14.61 -4.80 -1.68
C ILE A 153 -13.43 -3.82 -1.73
N ASP A 154 -13.73 -2.54 -1.95
CA ASP A 154 -12.74 -1.44 -2.00
C ASP A 154 -11.77 -1.44 -0.81
N GLY A 155 -12.28 -1.78 0.38
CA GLY A 155 -11.52 -1.84 1.61
C GLY A 155 -10.47 -2.95 1.64
N LEU A 156 -10.58 -3.95 0.77
CA LEU A 156 -9.59 -5.03 0.62
C LEU A 156 -8.64 -4.76 -0.55
N ASP A 157 -9.15 -4.24 -1.67
CA ASP A 157 -8.34 -3.98 -2.87
C ASP A 157 -7.23 -2.95 -2.63
N LYS A 158 -7.56 -1.80 -2.05
CA LYS A 158 -6.60 -0.70 -1.88
C LYS A 158 -5.42 -1.11 -0.99
N PRO A 159 -5.61 -1.76 0.18
CA PRO A 159 -4.50 -2.26 0.98
C PRO A 159 -3.67 -3.31 0.25
N VAL A 160 -4.30 -4.25 -0.44
CA VAL A 160 -3.63 -5.36 -1.14
C VAL A 160 -2.69 -4.83 -2.25
N LYS A 161 -3.11 -3.79 -2.99
CA LYS A 161 -2.24 -3.07 -3.96
C LYS A 161 -0.96 -2.48 -3.33
N THR A 162 -0.93 -2.27 -2.01
CA THR A 162 0.25 -1.75 -1.30
C THR A 162 1.14 -2.85 -0.71
N MET A 163 0.70 -4.12 -0.74
CA MET A 163 1.40 -5.24 -0.13
C MET A 163 2.52 -5.79 -1.03
N LYS A 164 3.57 -6.29 -0.40
CA LYS A 164 4.65 -7.05 -1.04
C LYS A 164 4.43 -8.55 -0.91
N LYS A 165 5.11 -9.34 -1.74
CA LYS A 165 5.10 -10.81 -1.63
C LYS A 165 5.62 -11.23 -0.25
N GLY A 166 4.92 -12.13 0.43
CA GLY A 166 5.24 -12.60 1.79
C GLY A 166 4.87 -11.63 2.93
N GLU A 167 4.30 -10.46 2.62
CA GLU A 167 3.84 -9.50 3.63
C GLU A 167 2.63 -10.07 4.38
N ILE A 168 2.64 -9.94 5.71
CA ILE A 168 1.46 -10.18 6.55
C ILE A 168 1.02 -8.85 7.12
N ALA A 169 -0.24 -8.48 6.93
CA ALA A 169 -0.78 -7.23 7.40
C ALA A 169 -2.17 -7.40 8.02
N LEU A 170 -2.47 -6.57 9.02
CA LEU A 170 -3.80 -6.38 9.57
C LEU A 170 -4.41 -5.13 8.93
N VAL A 171 -5.52 -5.28 8.24
CA VAL A 171 -6.27 -4.21 7.60
C VAL A 171 -7.52 -3.92 8.41
N THR A 172 -7.73 -2.66 8.79
CA THR A 172 -8.96 -2.20 9.43
C THR A 172 -9.78 -1.42 8.42
N ILE A 173 -11.05 -1.82 8.23
CA ILE A 173 -11.93 -1.28 7.19
C ILE A 173 -13.23 -0.79 7.83
N HIS A 174 -13.49 0.51 7.72
CA HIS A 174 -14.77 1.13 8.09
C HIS A 174 -15.91 0.58 7.20
N PRO A 175 -17.16 0.50 7.69
CA PRO A 175 -18.30 -0.03 6.92
C PRO A 175 -18.48 0.58 5.53
N ASP A 176 -18.20 1.87 5.34
CA ASP A 176 -18.24 2.59 4.05
C ASP A 176 -17.38 1.95 2.94
N TYR A 177 -16.35 1.20 3.32
CA TYR A 177 -15.46 0.48 2.40
C TYR A 177 -15.58 -1.04 2.54
N ALA A 178 -16.54 -1.53 3.34
CA ALA A 178 -16.81 -2.94 3.59
C ALA A 178 -18.26 -3.29 3.24
N PHE A 179 -19.11 -3.51 4.25
CA PHE A 179 -20.46 -4.07 4.11
C PHE A 179 -21.59 -3.05 4.30
N GLY A 180 -21.24 -1.77 4.57
CA GLY A 180 -22.20 -0.68 4.65
C GLY A 180 -23.25 -0.85 5.76
N SER A 181 -24.46 -0.35 5.48
CA SER A 181 -25.54 -0.19 6.47
C SER A 181 -26.52 -1.37 6.55
N SER A 182 -26.21 -2.49 5.89
CA SER A 182 -27.01 -3.70 5.90
C SER A 182 -26.22 -4.84 6.53
N ALA A 183 -26.92 -5.73 7.24
CA ALA A 183 -26.30 -6.97 7.70
C ALA A 183 -25.87 -7.81 6.50
N SER A 184 -24.71 -8.47 6.60
CA SER A 184 -24.15 -9.31 5.54
C SER A 184 -23.94 -10.72 6.05
N HIS A 185 -24.49 -11.70 5.35
CA HIS A 185 -24.35 -13.12 5.69
C HIS A 185 -23.07 -13.68 5.08
N HIS A 186 -22.17 -14.18 5.93
CA HIS A 186 -20.96 -14.87 5.51
C HIS A 186 -20.95 -16.30 6.03
N GLU A 187 -20.01 -17.08 5.50
CA GLU A 187 -19.89 -18.52 5.74
C GLU A 187 -19.86 -18.90 7.22
N LEU A 188 -19.17 -18.12 8.05
CA LEU A 188 -18.96 -18.45 9.47
C LEU A 188 -19.81 -17.62 10.43
N ALA A 189 -20.25 -16.42 10.02
CA ALA A 189 -21.02 -15.52 10.87
C ALA A 189 -21.76 -14.45 10.07
N VAL A 190 -22.74 -13.80 10.72
CA VAL A 190 -23.40 -12.60 10.19
C VAL A 190 -22.62 -11.38 10.64
N ILE A 191 -22.33 -10.49 9.70
CA ILE A 191 -21.73 -9.19 9.96
C ILE A 191 -22.87 -8.19 10.18
N PRO A 192 -22.99 -7.57 11.37
CA PRO A 192 -24.02 -6.55 11.61
C PRO A 192 -23.83 -5.31 10.72
N ALA A 193 -24.92 -4.59 10.48
CA ALA A 193 -24.89 -3.30 9.80
C ALA A 193 -23.89 -2.33 10.44
N ASN A 194 -23.20 -1.54 9.62
CA ASN A 194 -22.22 -0.53 10.02
C ASN A 194 -21.03 -1.09 10.84
N SER A 195 -20.70 -2.37 10.68
CA SER A 195 -19.56 -2.97 11.36
C SER A 195 -18.23 -2.59 10.70
N THR A 196 -17.27 -2.16 11.52
CA THR A 196 -15.86 -2.11 11.12
C THR A 196 -15.30 -3.52 11.16
N VAL A 197 -14.62 -3.93 10.09
CA VAL A 197 -14.07 -5.29 9.95
C VAL A 197 -12.54 -5.27 9.90
N TYR A 198 -11.96 -6.36 10.36
CA TYR A 198 -10.52 -6.54 10.47
C TYR A 198 -10.10 -7.73 9.61
N TYR A 199 -9.19 -7.51 8.66
CA TYR A 199 -8.66 -8.55 7.80
C TYR A 199 -7.19 -8.78 8.09
N GLU A 200 -6.84 -9.97 8.55
CA GLU A 200 -5.47 -10.45 8.56
C GLU A 200 -5.18 -11.09 7.20
N ILE A 201 -4.22 -10.53 6.45
CA ILE A 201 -3.91 -10.91 5.07
C ILE A 201 -2.44 -11.31 4.99
N GLU A 202 -2.16 -12.50 4.48
CA GLU A 202 -0.85 -12.97 4.05
C GLU A 202 -0.80 -12.95 2.52
N MET A 203 0.06 -12.09 1.95
CA MET A 203 0.28 -12.06 0.49
C MET A 203 1.19 -13.22 0.09
N VAL A 204 0.65 -14.26 -0.54
CA VAL A 204 1.43 -15.44 -0.96
C VAL A 204 2.15 -15.15 -2.27
N SER A 205 1.43 -14.70 -3.30
CA SER A 205 1.99 -14.39 -4.61
C SER A 205 1.06 -13.46 -5.40
N PHE A 206 1.56 -12.86 -6.49
CA PHE A 206 0.73 -12.11 -7.42
C PHE A 206 1.33 -12.10 -8.83
N VAL A 207 0.45 -11.96 -9.83
CA VAL A 207 0.79 -11.79 -11.24
C VAL A 207 0.22 -10.46 -11.71
N LYS A 208 1.11 -9.50 -11.99
CA LYS A 208 0.72 -8.18 -12.52
C LYS A 208 0.02 -8.33 -13.86
N ALA A 209 -1.05 -7.54 -14.08
CA ALA A 209 -1.75 -7.51 -15.37
C ALA A 209 -0.82 -7.14 -16.53
N VAL A 210 0.24 -6.35 -16.28
CA VAL A 210 1.22 -5.94 -17.30
C VAL A 210 2.09 -7.11 -17.79
N LYS A 211 2.28 -8.18 -17.00
CA LYS A 211 2.99 -9.38 -17.49
C LYS A 211 2.25 -10.04 -18.67
N PHE A 212 0.93 -9.93 -18.74
CA PHE A 212 0.14 -10.40 -19.89
C PHE A 212 0.32 -9.52 -21.15
N VAL A 213 0.91 -8.33 -21.03
CA VAL A 213 1.09 -7.40 -22.15
C VAL A 213 2.54 -7.27 -22.60
N GLU A 214 3.52 -7.37 -21.68
CA GLU A 214 4.92 -6.98 -21.97
C GLU A 214 5.95 -8.12 -22.08
N TYR A 215 5.66 -9.37 -21.71
CA TYR A 215 6.61 -10.49 -21.85
C TYR A 215 6.09 -11.59 -22.79
N ASP A 216 6.45 -11.50 -24.07
CA ASP A 216 6.17 -12.49 -25.12
C ASP A 216 7.11 -13.73 -25.05
N SER A 217 7.94 -13.90 -24.01
CA SER A 217 9.00 -14.91 -24.01
C SER A 217 8.59 -16.31 -23.54
N THR A 218 7.40 -16.48 -22.96
CA THR A 218 6.91 -17.78 -22.46
C THR A 218 5.70 -18.32 -23.21
N TYR A 219 5.19 -17.59 -24.19
CA TYR A 219 4.04 -18.02 -24.99
C TYR A 219 4.48 -18.97 -26.11
N SER A 220 3.63 -19.95 -26.41
CA SER A 220 3.71 -20.67 -27.69
C SER A 220 3.53 -19.68 -28.85
N ASP A 221 4.04 -20.01 -30.03
CA ASP A 221 3.94 -19.10 -31.18
C ASP A 221 2.48 -18.79 -31.57
N ASP A 222 1.55 -19.70 -31.27
CA ASP A 222 0.11 -19.52 -31.46
C ASP A 222 -0.50 -18.49 -30.48
N GLU A 223 -0.09 -18.51 -29.21
CA GLU A 223 -0.56 -17.56 -28.19
C GLU A 223 -0.01 -16.15 -28.42
N LYS A 224 1.23 -16.02 -28.92
CA LYS A 224 1.78 -14.72 -29.36
C LYS A 224 0.95 -14.15 -30.51
N GLN A 225 0.52 -14.99 -31.44
CA GLN A 225 -0.31 -14.56 -32.56
C GLN A 225 -1.69 -14.08 -32.09
N GLN A 226 -2.32 -14.77 -31.14
CA GLN A 226 -3.59 -14.33 -30.54
C GLN A 226 -3.42 -13.03 -29.72
N ALA A 227 -2.34 -12.89 -28.95
CA ALA A 227 -2.06 -11.69 -28.18
C ALA A 227 -1.87 -10.46 -29.09
N LYS A 228 -1.20 -10.62 -30.24
CA LYS A 228 -1.05 -9.54 -31.24
C LYS A 228 -2.40 -9.06 -31.79
N VAL A 229 -3.34 -9.98 -32.03
CA VAL A 229 -4.70 -9.68 -32.52
C VAL A 229 -5.47 -8.77 -31.55
N LEU A 230 -5.22 -8.87 -30.25
CA LEU A 230 -5.87 -8.04 -29.23
C LEU A 230 -5.06 -6.77 -28.88
N LYS A 231 -3.72 -6.87 -28.81
CA LYS A 231 -2.84 -5.75 -28.44
C LYS A 231 -2.96 -4.56 -29.40
N VAL A 232 -3.02 -4.82 -30.71
CA VAL A 232 -3.12 -3.77 -31.74
C VAL A 232 -4.38 -2.92 -31.60
N PRO A 233 -5.61 -3.48 -31.60
CA PRO A 233 -6.83 -2.68 -31.46
C PRO A 233 -6.93 -2.01 -30.08
N CYS A 234 -6.52 -2.65 -29.00
CA CYS A 234 -6.53 -2.05 -27.66
C CYS A 234 -5.61 -0.82 -27.57
N ASN A 235 -4.37 -0.94 -28.02
CA ASN A 235 -3.42 0.18 -28.02
C ASN A 235 -3.86 1.31 -28.97
N LEU A 236 -4.41 0.97 -30.15
CA LEU A 236 -4.98 1.96 -31.05
C LEU A 236 -6.13 2.73 -30.40
N ASN A 237 -7.09 2.04 -29.77
CA ASN A 237 -8.22 2.67 -29.10
C ASN A 237 -7.76 3.55 -27.94
N ASN A 238 -6.80 3.07 -27.13
CA ASN A 238 -6.22 3.85 -26.05
C ASN A 238 -5.49 5.10 -26.57
N ALA A 239 -4.69 4.98 -27.64
CA ALA A 239 -4.04 6.12 -28.27
C ALA A 239 -5.05 7.18 -28.75
N ALA A 240 -6.18 6.75 -29.32
CA ALA A 240 -7.25 7.67 -29.71
C ALA A 240 -7.88 8.39 -28.50
N CYS A 241 -8.07 7.69 -27.39
CA CYS A 241 -8.52 8.31 -26.13
C CYS A 241 -7.49 9.33 -25.61
N LYS A 242 -6.20 8.99 -25.63
CA LYS A 242 -5.12 9.87 -25.17
C LYS A 242 -4.98 11.13 -26.00
N LEU A 243 -5.14 11.04 -27.32
CA LEU A 243 -5.21 12.21 -28.20
C LEU A 243 -6.37 13.14 -27.83
N LYS A 244 -7.56 12.60 -27.54
CA LYS A 244 -8.72 13.40 -27.09
C LYS A 244 -8.51 14.03 -25.72
N LEU A 245 -7.81 13.34 -24.83
CA LEU A 245 -7.46 13.82 -23.48
C LEU A 245 -6.25 14.77 -23.47
N LYS A 246 -5.69 15.10 -24.65
CA LYS A 246 -4.50 15.95 -24.81
C LYS A 246 -3.23 15.41 -24.14
N ASP A 247 -3.18 14.10 -23.88
CA ASP A 247 -2.00 13.41 -23.34
C ASP A 247 -1.16 12.86 -24.50
N TYR A 248 -0.47 13.78 -25.19
CA TYR A 248 0.20 13.49 -26.46
C TYR A 248 1.42 12.57 -26.30
N LYS A 249 2.16 12.68 -25.19
CA LYS A 249 3.31 11.79 -24.91
C LYS A 249 2.89 10.34 -24.75
N GLN A 250 1.77 10.09 -24.07
CA GLN A 250 1.28 8.71 -23.95
C GLN A 250 0.69 8.20 -25.26
N ALA A 251 0.01 9.06 -26.03
CA ALA A 251 -0.49 8.70 -27.36
C ALA A 251 0.65 8.28 -28.30
N GLU A 252 1.76 9.00 -28.30
CA GLU A 252 2.98 8.68 -29.06
C GLU A 252 3.54 7.30 -28.67
N LYS A 253 3.78 7.08 -27.38
CA LYS A 253 4.28 5.79 -26.85
C LYS A 253 3.38 4.61 -27.22
N LEU A 254 2.05 4.78 -27.13
CA LEU A 254 1.09 3.73 -27.47
C LEU A 254 1.10 3.41 -28.96
N CYS A 255 1.23 4.42 -29.83
CA CYS A 255 1.33 4.20 -31.27
C CYS A 255 2.66 3.54 -31.65
N THR A 256 3.77 3.91 -31.00
CA THR A 256 5.07 3.25 -31.19
C THR A 256 4.99 1.77 -30.85
N LYS A 257 4.35 1.39 -29.74
CA LYS A 257 4.09 -0.03 -29.40
C LYS A 257 3.27 -0.77 -30.46
N VAL A 258 2.31 -0.10 -31.12
CA VAL A 258 1.55 -0.71 -32.22
C VAL A 258 2.45 -0.93 -33.44
N LEU A 259 3.33 0.02 -33.76
CA LEU A 259 4.21 -0.05 -34.92
C LEU A 259 5.36 -1.04 -34.75
N GLU A 260 5.76 -1.33 -33.52
CA GLU A 260 6.66 -2.45 -33.20
C GLU A 260 6.02 -3.81 -33.55
N ILE A 261 4.69 -3.92 -33.45
CA ILE A 261 3.93 -5.14 -33.79
C ILE A 261 3.56 -5.17 -35.29
N ASP A 262 3.01 -4.07 -35.78
CA ASP A 262 2.54 -3.88 -37.15
C ASP A 262 3.08 -2.54 -37.70
N GLY A 263 4.28 -2.59 -38.28
CA GLY A 263 4.97 -1.42 -38.82
C GLY A 263 4.30 -0.76 -40.03
N ARG A 264 3.24 -1.37 -40.58
CA ARG A 264 2.44 -0.83 -41.69
C ARG A 264 1.07 -0.32 -41.23
N ASN A 265 0.83 -0.20 -39.92
CA ASN A 265 -0.45 0.25 -39.40
C ASN A 265 -0.70 1.74 -39.66
N VAL A 266 -1.49 2.05 -40.70
CA VAL A 266 -1.82 3.43 -41.11
C VAL A 266 -2.47 4.23 -39.97
N LYS A 267 -3.32 3.59 -39.14
CA LYS A 267 -3.99 4.27 -38.02
C LYS A 267 -3.01 4.68 -36.93
N ALA A 268 -2.01 3.83 -36.65
CA ALA A 268 -0.97 4.15 -35.67
C ALA A 268 -0.05 5.26 -36.18
N LEU A 269 0.41 5.18 -37.44
CA LEU A 269 1.22 6.23 -38.07
C LEU A 269 0.52 7.59 -38.03
N TYR A 270 -0.76 7.62 -38.44
CA TYR A 270 -1.54 8.85 -38.46
C TYR A 270 -1.76 9.44 -37.06
N ARG A 271 -2.12 8.60 -36.08
CA ARG A 271 -2.33 9.06 -34.69
C ARG A 271 -1.03 9.49 -34.01
N ARG A 272 0.10 8.85 -34.32
CA ARG A 272 1.41 9.26 -33.82
C ARG A 272 1.86 10.59 -34.43
N ALA A 273 1.64 10.78 -35.73
CA ALA A 273 1.86 12.09 -36.36
C ALA A 273 1.00 13.20 -35.73
N GLN A 274 -0.28 12.93 -35.42
CA GLN A 274 -1.13 13.88 -34.69
C GLN A 274 -0.55 14.24 -33.32
N ALA A 275 0.01 13.27 -32.59
CA ALA A 275 0.67 13.53 -31.31
C ALA A 275 1.94 14.36 -31.50
N TYR A 276 2.81 14.03 -32.47
CA TYR A 276 4.02 14.78 -32.78
C TYR A 276 3.75 16.23 -33.18
N ILE A 277 2.69 16.49 -33.97
CA ILE A 277 2.27 17.86 -34.32
C ILE A 277 1.97 18.67 -33.06
N GLN A 278 1.30 18.07 -32.07
CA GLN A 278 0.98 18.76 -30.80
C GLN A 278 2.19 18.89 -29.87
N LEU A 279 3.19 18.03 -30.02
CA LEU A 279 4.47 18.11 -29.30
C LEU A 279 5.51 18.99 -30.00
N VAL A 280 5.18 19.54 -31.18
CA VAL A 280 6.06 20.39 -32.02
C VAL A 280 7.22 19.60 -32.65
N ASP A 281 7.11 18.28 -32.72
CA ASP A 281 8.08 17.39 -33.37
C ASP A 281 7.73 17.20 -34.86
N LEU A 282 7.77 18.28 -35.64
CA LEU A 282 7.24 18.32 -37.01
C LEU A 282 7.98 17.37 -37.98
N ASP A 283 9.28 17.19 -37.82
CA ASP A 283 10.09 16.29 -38.66
C ASP A 283 9.62 14.84 -38.52
N LEU A 284 9.35 14.40 -37.28
CA LEU A 284 8.86 13.05 -37.01
C LEU A 284 7.42 12.85 -37.50
N ALA A 285 6.58 13.90 -37.40
CA ALA A 285 5.23 13.88 -37.95
C ALA A 285 5.24 13.72 -39.47
N GLU A 286 6.13 14.41 -40.19
CA GLU A 286 6.26 14.33 -41.64
C GLU A 286 6.67 12.92 -42.08
N ILE A 287 7.61 12.29 -41.37
CA ILE A 287 8.04 10.91 -41.64
C ILE A 287 6.85 9.94 -41.52
N ASP A 288 6.08 10.02 -40.44
CA ASP A 288 4.94 9.13 -40.23
C ASP A 288 3.82 9.35 -41.26
N ILE A 289 3.57 10.60 -41.67
CA ILE A 289 2.58 10.92 -42.71
C ILE A 289 3.01 10.40 -44.08
N LYS A 290 4.28 10.60 -44.47
CA LYS A 290 4.82 10.06 -45.74
C LYS A 290 4.70 8.55 -45.78
N LYS A 291 5.11 7.88 -44.70
CA LYS A 291 4.99 6.42 -44.58
C LYS A 291 3.53 5.95 -44.65
N ALA A 292 2.60 6.69 -44.05
CA ALA A 292 1.18 6.38 -44.14
C ALA A 292 0.64 6.51 -45.57
N LEU A 293 1.07 7.52 -46.32
CA LEU A 293 0.69 7.76 -47.72
C LEU A 293 1.28 6.71 -48.67
N GLU A 294 2.49 6.23 -48.43
CA GLU A 294 3.08 5.11 -49.18
C GLU A 294 2.25 3.82 -49.02
N ILE A 295 1.65 3.61 -47.84
CA ILE A 295 0.86 2.42 -47.55
C ILE A 295 -0.59 2.54 -48.07
N CYS A 296 -1.18 3.73 -47.99
CA CYS A 296 -2.54 4.01 -48.45
C CYS A 296 -2.58 5.36 -49.20
N PRO A 297 -2.30 5.37 -50.50
CA PRO A 297 -2.35 6.58 -51.29
C PRO A 297 -3.81 7.09 -51.43
N PRO A 298 -4.02 8.41 -51.53
CA PRO A 298 -5.36 8.96 -51.74
C PRO A 298 -5.92 8.46 -53.08
N ARG A 299 -7.21 8.10 -53.10
CA ARG A 299 -7.93 7.81 -54.34
C ARG A 299 -8.07 9.12 -55.12
N ASN A 300 -7.56 9.15 -56.36
CA ASN A 300 -7.78 10.22 -57.34
C ASN A 300 -9.27 10.44 -57.61
#